data_AF-A0A349MUJ9-F1
#
_entry.id   AF-A0A349MUJ9-F1
#
_cell.length_a   1.000
_cell.length_b   1.000
_cell.length_c   1.000
_cell.angle_alpha   90.00
_cell.angle_beta   90.00
_cell.angle_gamma   90.00
#
_symmetry.space_group_name_H-M   'P 1'
#
loop_
_entity.id
_entity.type
_entity.pdbx_description
1 polymer ?
#
loop_
_entity_poly.entity_id
_entity_poly.type
_entity_poly.pdbx_seq_one_letter_code
_entity_poly.pdbx_strand_id
1 'polypeptide(L)'
;MNNEIVDLHLNDPQVRKTWEAFLTSLGITDFQQQETAAIDFTLGIYDGDNLVATGSAAGNVLKYIGVCNKGVDQGARFNTIVSALISRLFQELVFHQFVFTKLKYSDSFQHVGFHELAHSDVAALLENGDSSIDDYLAAIPRIADQTDKQVAGIVMNANPFTQGHRYLVAQAAKENDLVYVFVVNTDASLFTTAERFELVKQGTAD
;
A
#
# COMPACT_ATOMS: atom_id res chain seq x y z
N MET A 1 14.41 -17.32 -24.48
CA MET A 1 12.97 -17.11 -24.26
C MET A 1 12.77 -15.60 -24.21
N ASN A 2 12.00 -15.04 -25.15
CA ASN A 2 11.65 -13.61 -25.12
C ASN A 2 10.58 -13.45 -24.04
N ASN A 3 10.99 -13.10 -22.83
CA ASN A 3 10.07 -12.72 -21.75
C ASN A 3 9.68 -11.25 -21.98
N GLU A 4 8.83 -11.01 -22.97
CA GLU A 4 8.37 -9.66 -23.28
C GLU A 4 7.40 -9.20 -22.19
N ILE A 5 7.67 -8.02 -21.64
CA ILE A 5 6.77 -7.35 -20.68
C ILE A 5 5.82 -6.49 -21.50
N VAL A 6 4.52 -6.68 -21.28
CA VAL A 6 3.46 -5.98 -22.01
C VAL A 6 2.46 -5.36 -21.05
N ASP A 7 1.81 -4.29 -21.51
CA ASP A 7 0.63 -3.74 -20.86
C ASP A 7 -0.57 -4.66 -21.01
N LEU A 8 -1.22 -5.00 -19.89
CA LEU A 8 -2.51 -5.68 -19.88
C LEU A 8 -3.62 -4.65 -19.72
N HIS A 9 -4.28 -4.31 -20.83
CA HIS A 9 -5.41 -3.39 -20.83
C HIS A 9 -6.68 -4.09 -20.30
N LEU A 10 -6.91 -4.03 -18.98
CA LEU A 10 -8.04 -4.72 -18.32
C LEU A 10 -9.45 -4.21 -18.71
N ASN A 11 -9.52 -3.13 -19.51
CA ASN A 11 -10.76 -2.68 -20.15
C ASN A 11 -11.19 -3.60 -21.30
N ASP A 12 -10.26 -4.39 -21.86
CA ASP A 12 -10.58 -5.46 -22.80
C ASP A 12 -11.09 -6.70 -22.03
N PRO A 13 -12.35 -7.14 -22.28
CA PRO A 13 -12.93 -8.29 -21.58
C PRO A 13 -12.14 -9.59 -21.74
N GLN A 14 -11.48 -9.81 -22.88
CA GLN A 14 -10.71 -11.02 -23.14
C GLN A 14 -9.39 -11.02 -22.37
N VAL A 15 -8.71 -9.87 -22.33
CA VAL A 15 -7.49 -9.67 -21.52
C VAL A 15 -7.82 -9.85 -20.05
N ARG A 16 -8.88 -9.19 -19.57
CA ARG A 16 -9.34 -9.31 -18.17
C ARG A 16 -9.66 -10.75 -17.80
N LYS A 17 -10.40 -11.48 -18.64
CA LYS A 17 -10.72 -12.90 -18.39
C LYS A 17 -9.47 -13.77 -18.30
N THR A 18 -8.48 -13.52 -19.15
CA THR A 18 -7.20 -14.25 -19.14
C THR A 18 -6.41 -13.96 -17.86
N TRP A 19 -6.36 -12.69 -17.46
CA TRP A 19 -5.71 -12.23 -16.24
C TRP A 19 -6.38 -12.81 -14.97
N GLU A 20 -7.71 -12.74 -14.84
CA GLU A 20 -8.46 -13.32 -13.72
C GLU A 20 -8.27 -14.84 -13.64
N ALA A 21 -8.31 -15.54 -14.78
CA ALA A 21 -8.09 -16.99 -14.83
C ALA A 21 -6.67 -17.37 -14.36
N PHE A 22 -5.65 -16.61 -14.80
CA PHE A 22 -4.28 -16.82 -14.38
C PHE A 22 -4.11 -16.62 -12.87
N LEU A 23 -4.60 -15.49 -12.33
CA LEU A 23 -4.52 -15.19 -10.90
C LEU A 23 -5.32 -16.20 -10.04
N THR A 24 -6.49 -16.61 -10.52
CA THR A 24 -7.31 -17.65 -9.87
C THR A 24 -6.55 -18.97 -9.78
N SER A 25 -5.80 -19.34 -10.83
CA SER A 25 -4.96 -20.55 -10.82
C SER A 25 -3.84 -20.51 -9.77
N LEU A 26 -3.47 -19.30 -9.32
CA LEU A 26 -2.47 -19.06 -8.27
C LEU A 26 -3.09 -18.83 -6.88
N GLY A 27 -4.41 -18.94 -6.76
CA GLY A 27 -5.14 -18.76 -5.50
C GLY A 27 -5.37 -17.30 -5.12
N ILE A 28 -5.38 -16.39 -6.09
CA ILE A 28 -5.84 -15.00 -5.96
C ILE A 28 -7.20 -14.91 -6.65
N THR A 29 -8.27 -14.72 -5.89
CA THR A 29 -9.65 -14.91 -6.39
C THR A 29 -10.60 -13.75 -6.14
N ASP A 30 -10.16 -12.72 -5.41
CA ASP A 30 -10.99 -11.56 -5.11
C ASP A 30 -10.73 -10.46 -6.14
N PHE A 31 -11.72 -10.22 -7.01
CA PHE A 31 -11.65 -9.24 -8.11
C PHE A 31 -12.82 -8.25 -8.03
N GLN A 32 -13.22 -7.85 -6.82
CA GLN A 32 -14.28 -6.87 -6.63
C GLN A 32 -14.10 -5.62 -7.50
N GLN A 33 -15.21 -5.08 -7.99
CA GLN A 33 -15.18 -3.93 -8.90
C GLN A 33 -14.46 -2.73 -8.27
N GLN A 34 -14.66 -2.47 -6.98
CA GLN A 34 -14.01 -1.37 -6.27
C GLN A 34 -12.48 -1.51 -6.23
N GLU A 35 -11.98 -2.74 -6.09
CA GLU A 35 -10.54 -3.03 -6.10
C GLU A 35 -9.94 -2.95 -7.51
N THR A 36 -10.62 -3.54 -8.49
CA THR A 36 -10.14 -3.57 -9.88
C THR A 36 -10.27 -2.23 -10.60
N ALA A 37 -11.23 -1.38 -10.21
CA ALA A 37 -11.41 -0.04 -10.76
C ALA A 37 -10.35 0.95 -10.27
N ALA A 38 -9.68 0.66 -9.15
CA ALA A 38 -8.60 1.48 -8.62
C ALA A 38 -7.22 1.16 -9.24
N ILE A 39 -7.15 0.17 -10.15
CA ILE A 39 -5.91 -0.20 -10.83
C ILE A 39 -5.60 0.85 -11.90
N ASP A 40 -4.43 1.47 -11.80
CA ASP A 40 -3.95 2.43 -12.79
C ASP A 40 -3.37 1.72 -14.01
N PHE A 41 -2.57 0.68 -13.78
CA PHE A 41 -2.01 -0.15 -14.84
C PHE A 41 -1.73 -1.58 -14.38
N THR A 42 -1.63 -2.47 -15.35
CA THR A 42 -1.25 -3.87 -15.14
C THR A 42 -0.22 -4.29 -16.16
N LEU A 43 0.83 -4.96 -15.70
CA LEU A 43 1.87 -5.54 -16.54
C LEU A 43 1.71 -7.06 -16.58
N GLY A 44 2.11 -7.65 -17.70
CA GLY A 44 2.14 -9.09 -17.92
C GLY A 44 3.44 -9.54 -18.57
N ILE A 45 3.85 -10.77 -18.30
CA ILE A 45 4.92 -11.46 -19.04
C ILE A 45 4.28 -12.65 -19.75
N TYR A 46 4.50 -12.71 -21.06
CA TYR A 46 4.08 -13.84 -21.88
C TYR A 46 5.24 -14.77 -22.22
N ASP A 47 4.93 -16.07 -22.28
CA ASP A 47 5.79 -17.12 -22.81
C ASP A 47 5.03 -17.85 -23.92
N GLY A 48 5.27 -17.42 -25.16
CA GLY A 48 4.35 -17.70 -26.28
C GLY A 48 3.00 -17.05 -26.02
N ASP A 49 1.93 -17.84 -26.13
CA ASP A 49 0.54 -17.36 -25.90
C ASP A 49 0.11 -17.42 -24.43
N ASN A 50 0.98 -17.89 -23.53
CA ASN A 50 0.63 -18.10 -22.12
C ASN A 50 1.08 -16.92 -21.26
N LEU A 51 0.15 -16.36 -20.51
CA LEU A 51 0.47 -15.43 -19.43
C LEU A 51 1.18 -16.20 -18.31
N VAL A 52 2.43 -15.85 -18.03
CA VAL A 52 3.28 -16.54 -17.05
C VAL A 52 3.65 -15.70 -15.83
N ALA A 53 3.46 -14.39 -15.91
CA ALA A 53 3.52 -13.50 -14.75
C ALA A 53 2.62 -12.28 -14.98
N THR A 54 2.12 -11.70 -13.90
CA THR A 54 1.40 -10.43 -13.91
C THR A 54 1.58 -9.70 -12.60
N GLY A 55 1.36 -8.39 -12.62
CA GLY A 55 1.19 -7.57 -11.45
C GLY A 55 0.57 -6.22 -11.82
N SER A 56 -0.09 -5.59 -10.86
CA SER A 56 -0.83 -4.36 -11.04
C SER A 56 -0.34 -3.30 -10.04
N ALA A 57 -0.54 -2.02 -10.39
CA ALA A 57 -0.35 -0.91 -9.48
C ALA A 57 -1.66 -0.12 -9.33
N ALA A 58 -1.95 0.30 -8.10
CA ALA A 58 -3.07 1.16 -7.73
C ALA A 58 -2.53 2.27 -6.82
N GLY A 59 -2.38 3.47 -7.34
CA GLY A 59 -1.56 4.54 -6.79
C GLY A 59 -0.15 4.03 -6.52
N ASN A 60 0.23 4.04 -5.25
CA ASN A 60 1.52 3.55 -4.80
C ASN A 60 1.49 2.11 -4.24
N VAL A 61 0.39 1.37 -4.42
CA VAL A 61 0.27 0.00 -3.90
C VAL A 61 0.42 -1.00 -5.04
N LEU A 62 1.38 -1.92 -4.90
CA LEU A 62 1.50 -3.07 -5.79
C LEU A 62 0.52 -4.16 -5.37
N LYS A 63 -0.28 -4.65 -6.33
CA LYS A 63 -1.37 -5.61 -6.10
C LYS A 63 -1.41 -6.65 -7.22
N TYR A 64 -2.15 -7.74 -6.99
CA TYR A 64 -2.39 -8.78 -8.00
C TYR A 64 -1.12 -9.37 -8.63
N ILE A 65 -0.05 -9.50 -7.84
CA ILE A 65 1.20 -10.09 -8.31
C ILE A 65 1.07 -11.61 -8.31
N GLY A 66 1.28 -12.22 -9.47
CA GLY A 66 1.24 -13.67 -9.64
C GLY A 66 2.28 -14.13 -10.65
N VAL A 67 2.99 -15.21 -10.34
CA VAL A 67 4.00 -15.80 -11.24
C VAL A 67 3.89 -17.31 -11.32
N CYS A 68 4.06 -17.85 -12.52
CA CYS A 68 4.20 -19.27 -12.77
C CYS A 68 5.70 -19.61 -12.85
N ASN A 69 6.22 -20.36 -11.87
CA ASN A 69 7.64 -20.75 -11.83
C ASN A 69 7.94 -22.03 -12.63
N LYS A 70 7.00 -22.55 -13.43
CA LYS A 70 7.25 -23.75 -14.25
C LYS A 70 8.26 -23.43 -15.35
N GLY A 71 9.35 -24.20 -15.39
CA GLY A 71 10.36 -24.15 -16.46
C GLY A 71 11.34 -22.97 -16.41
N VAL A 72 11.42 -22.25 -15.29
CA VAL A 72 12.35 -21.12 -15.09
C VAL A 72 13.02 -21.21 -13.71
N ASP A 73 14.16 -20.52 -13.57
CA ASP A 73 14.82 -20.37 -12.27
C ASP A 73 13.86 -19.77 -11.24
N GLN A 74 13.92 -20.26 -10.00
CA GLN A 74 13.04 -19.80 -8.93
C GLN A 74 13.20 -18.30 -8.72
N GLY A 75 12.08 -17.58 -8.70
CA GLY A 75 12.06 -16.14 -8.46
C GLY A 75 12.38 -15.26 -9.68
N ALA A 76 12.87 -15.81 -10.80
CA ALA A 76 13.25 -14.98 -11.95
C ALA A 76 12.09 -14.14 -12.50
N ARG A 77 10.93 -14.77 -12.77
CA ARG A 77 9.72 -14.08 -13.24
C ARG A 77 9.18 -13.09 -12.21
N PHE A 78 9.30 -13.41 -10.92
CA PHE A 78 8.88 -12.53 -9.82
C PHE A 78 9.73 -11.26 -9.80
N ASN A 79 11.06 -11.41 -9.84
CA ASN A 79 11.97 -10.29 -9.85
C ASN A 79 11.73 -9.40 -11.09
N THR A 80 11.57 -10.01 -12.27
CA THR A 80 11.29 -9.26 -13.50
C THR A 80 10.00 -8.45 -13.41
N ILE A 81 8.87 -9.05 -13.01
CA ILE A 81 7.59 -8.34 -12.99
C ILE A 81 7.57 -7.25 -11.90
N VAL A 82 8.10 -7.52 -10.71
CA VAL A 82 8.13 -6.55 -9.62
C VAL A 82 9.07 -5.38 -9.94
N SER A 83 10.27 -5.64 -10.48
CA SER A 83 11.17 -4.57 -10.91
C SER A 83 10.57 -3.71 -12.03
N ALA A 84 9.80 -4.30 -12.94
CA ALA A 84 9.12 -3.55 -13.99
C ALA A 84 8.00 -2.65 -13.44
N LEU A 85 7.23 -3.12 -12.45
CA LEU A 85 6.23 -2.31 -11.74
C LEU A 85 6.89 -1.12 -11.05
N ILE A 86 7.95 -1.36 -10.27
CA ILE A 86 8.71 -0.30 -9.58
C ILE A 86 9.23 0.70 -10.60
N SER A 87 9.88 0.24 -11.66
CA SER A 87 10.47 1.12 -12.68
C SER A 87 9.43 2.03 -13.33
N ARG A 88 8.22 1.51 -13.58
CA ARG A 88 7.12 2.32 -14.12
C ARG A 88 6.58 3.32 -13.12
N LEU A 89 6.38 2.94 -11.87
CA LEU A 89 5.96 3.88 -10.81
C LEU A 89 6.96 5.02 -10.62
N PHE A 90 8.27 4.73 -10.67
CA PHE A 90 9.32 5.75 -10.63
C PHE A 90 9.24 6.71 -11.83
N GLN A 91 8.94 6.20 -13.04
CA GLN A 91 8.73 7.05 -14.23
C GLN A 91 7.48 7.93 -14.09
N GLU A 92 6.48 7.48 -13.34
CA GLU A 92 5.26 8.21 -13.00
C GLU A 92 5.42 9.09 -11.74
N LEU A 93 6.66 9.29 -11.26
CA LEU A 93 7.01 10.11 -10.08
C LEU A 93 6.43 9.59 -8.76
N VAL A 94 6.12 8.29 -8.68
CA VAL A 94 5.69 7.61 -7.46
C VAL A 94 6.89 6.88 -6.86
N PHE A 95 7.48 7.45 -5.81
CA PHE A 95 8.77 7.03 -5.24
C PHE A 95 8.67 6.24 -3.92
N HIS A 96 7.48 5.98 -3.40
CA HIS A 96 7.27 5.20 -2.18
C HIS A 96 6.12 4.24 -2.37
N GLN A 97 6.44 2.95 -2.54
CA GLN A 97 5.49 1.92 -2.87
C GLN A 97 5.25 0.96 -1.71
N PHE A 98 4.03 0.46 -1.59
CA PHE A 98 3.66 -0.55 -0.62
C PHE A 98 3.27 -1.86 -1.30
N VAL A 99 3.46 -2.97 -0.59
CA VAL A 99 2.88 -4.24 -0.96
C VAL A 99 2.31 -4.95 0.27
N PHE A 100 1.12 -5.51 0.09
CA PHE A 100 0.47 -6.39 1.06
C PHE A 100 0.49 -7.79 0.49
N THR A 101 1.10 -8.73 1.21
CA THR A 101 1.29 -10.08 0.68
C THR A 101 1.12 -11.14 1.77
N LYS A 102 0.99 -12.40 1.37
CA LYS A 102 1.04 -13.52 2.32
C LYS A 102 2.43 -13.59 2.93
N LEU A 103 2.54 -13.87 4.23
CA LEU A 103 3.83 -13.88 4.95
C LEU A 103 4.92 -14.70 4.22
N LYS A 104 4.55 -15.87 3.69
CA LYS A 104 5.45 -16.75 2.91
C LYS A 104 6.10 -16.11 1.67
N TYR A 105 5.65 -14.95 1.24
CA TYR A 105 6.18 -14.21 0.09
C TYR A 105 6.95 -12.95 0.52
N SER A 106 7.00 -12.62 1.81
CA SER A 106 7.74 -11.45 2.33
C SER A 106 9.21 -11.50 1.89
N ASP A 107 9.88 -12.64 2.10
CA ASP A 107 11.28 -12.82 1.71
C ASP A 107 11.50 -12.51 0.23
N SER A 108 10.62 -12.98 -0.67
CA SER A 108 10.74 -12.70 -2.11
C SER A 108 10.74 -11.20 -2.41
N PHE A 109 9.88 -10.42 -1.74
CA PHE A 109 9.86 -8.96 -1.89
C PHE A 109 11.12 -8.30 -1.33
N GLN A 110 11.66 -8.81 -0.22
CA GLN A 110 12.90 -8.29 0.35
C GLN A 110 14.10 -8.47 -0.59
N HIS A 111 14.16 -9.55 -1.37
CA HIS A 111 15.20 -9.75 -2.39
C HIS A 111 15.14 -8.72 -3.54
N VAL A 112 14.02 -8.03 -3.73
CA VAL A 112 13.85 -6.96 -4.73
C VAL A 112 13.77 -5.57 -4.09
N GLY A 113 14.29 -5.43 -2.87
CA GLY A 113 14.51 -4.15 -2.20
C GLY A 113 13.37 -3.65 -1.34
N PHE A 114 12.31 -4.44 -1.13
CA PHE A 114 11.31 -4.07 -0.13
C PHE A 114 11.81 -4.29 1.30
N HIS A 115 11.39 -3.44 2.22
CA HIS A 115 11.59 -3.59 3.65
C HIS A 115 10.27 -3.98 4.31
N GLU A 116 10.29 -5.03 5.14
CA GLU A 116 9.10 -5.43 5.90
C GLU A 116 8.85 -4.46 7.06
N LEU A 117 7.63 -3.91 7.11
CA LEU A 117 7.21 -2.97 8.15
C LEU A 117 6.52 -3.67 9.32
N ALA A 118 5.67 -4.63 9.00
CA ALA A 118 4.89 -5.38 9.98
C ALA A 118 4.38 -6.67 9.34
N HIS A 119 4.15 -7.68 10.18
CA HIS A 119 3.47 -8.89 9.76
C HIS A 119 2.54 -9.44 10.84
N SER A 120 1.67 -10.33 10.40
CA SER A 120 0.89 -11.27 11.19
C SER A 120 1.24 -12.69 10.77
N ASP A 121 0.64 -13.69 11.39
CA ASP A 121 0.85 -15.10 11.02
C ASP A 121 0.50 -15.43 9.55
N VAL A 122 -0.30 -14.57 8.89
CA VAL A 122 -0.83 -14.83 7.54
C VAL A 122 -0.39 -13.82 6.48
N ALA A 123 -0.08 -12.58 6.87
CA ALA A 123 0.18 -11.48 5.95
C ALA A 123 1.32 -10.57 6.42
N ALA A 124 2.03 -9.98 5.47
CA ALA A 124 3.08 -9.00 5.68
C ALA A 124 2.79 -7.72 4.88
N LEU A 125 3.14 -6.58 5.47
CA LEU A 125 3.18 -5.27 4.85
C LEU A 125 4.65 -4.90 4.65
N LEU A 126 5.00 -4.54 3.41
CA LEU A 126 6.33 -4.09 3.06
C LEU A 126 6.27 -2.77 2.29
N GLU A 127 7.36 -2.01 2.35
CA GLU A 127 7.56 -0.78 1.58
C GLU A 127 8.84 -0.81 0.75
N ASN A 128 8.91 -0.01 -0.31
CA ASN A 128 10.10 0.24 -1.12
C ASN A 128 10.07 1.69 -1.57
N GLY A 129 11.22 2.32 -1.78
CA GLY A 129 11.27 3.67 -2.30
C GLY A 129 12.46 4.50 -1.87
N ASP A 130 12.47 5.75 -2.33
CA ASP A 130 13.41 6.79 -1.90
C ASP A 130 13.01 7.41 -0.55
N SER A 131 11.73 7.28 -0.18
CA SER A 131 11.21 7.64 1.14
C SER A 131 10.61 6.42 1.83
N SER A 132 10.63 6.43 3.16
CA SER A 132 10.28 5.32 4.04
C SER A 132 9.38 5.77 5.19
N ILE A 133 8.88 4.81 5.96
CA ILE A 133 8.20 5.10 7.23
C ILE A 133 9.15 5.81 8.22
N ASP A 134 10.45 5.54 8.15
CA ASP A 134 11.43 6.16 9.04
C ASP A 134 11.55 7.66 8.77
N ASP A 135 11.47 8.09 7.52
CA ASP A 135 11.45 9.51 7.14
C ASP A 135 10.20 10.20 7.71
N TYR A 136 9.05 9.52 7.64
CA TYR A 136 7.82 10.02 8.25
C TYR A 136 7.94 10.14 9.76
N LEU A 137 8.44 9.11 10.44
CA LEU A 137 8.65 9.09 11.90
C LEU A 137 9.66 10.15 12.36
N ALA A 138 10.68 10.45 11.54
CA ALA A 138 11.65 11.51 11.81
C ALA A 138 11.03 12.91 11.66
N ALA A 139 10.05 13.08 10.76
CA ALA A 139 9.35 14.34 10.54
C ALA A 139 8.30 14.67 11.63
N ILE A 140 7.89 13.69 12.44
CA ILE A 140 6.94 13.91 13.53
C ILE A 140 7.56 14.87 14.57
N PRO A 141 6.91 16.00 14.90
CA PRO A 141 7.42 16.94 15.88
C PRO A 141 7.65 16.27 17.24
N ARG A 142 8.80 16.55 17.86
CA ARG A 142 9.15 16.08 19.20
C ARG A 142 9.21 17.23 20.18
N ILE A 143 8.88 16.94 21.44
CA ILE A 143 9.01 17.91 22.54
C ILE A 143 10.25 17.62 23.38
N ALA A 144 10.72 18.62 24.13
CA ALA A 144 11.81 18.42 25.08
C ALA A 144 11.47 17.33 26.10
N ASP A 145 12.46 16.50 26.42
CA ASP A 145 12.39 15.41 27.39
C ASP A 145 11.25 14.41 27.14
N GLN A 146 10.86 14.21 25.88
CA GLN A 146 9.75 13.33 25.49
C GLN A 146 9.96 11.87 25.91
N THR A 147 11.20 11.41 26.06
CA THR A 147 11.52 10.06 26.54
C THR A 147 11.06 9.80 27.97
N ASP A 148 10.87 10.85 28.77
CA ASP A 148 10.45 10.76 30.17
C ASP A 148 8.94 11.03 30.35
N LYS A 149 8.20 11.17 29.25
CA LYS A 149 6.78 11.55 29.21
C LYS A 149 5.89 10.39 28.81
N GLN A 150 4.65 10.40 29.29
CA GLN A 150 3.61 9.51 28.79
C GLN A 150 3.09 10.04 27.45
N VAL A 151 3.26 9.26 26.40
CA VAL A 151 2.90 9.63 25.03
C VAL A 151 1.81 8.68 24.52
N ALA A 152 0.70 9.25 24.06
CA ALA A 152 -0.37 8.51 23.39
C ALA A 152 -0.47 8.89 21.90
N GLY A 153 -1.08 8.00 21.12
CA GLY A 153 -1.38 8.21 19.71
C GLY A 153 -2.83 7.86 19.41
N ILE A 154 -3.53 8.69 18.64
CA ILE A 154 -4.88 8.45 18.16
C ILE A 154 -4.87 8.51 16.64
N VAL A 155 -5.28 7.44 15.98
CA VAL A 155 -5.60 7.47 14.54
C VAL A 155 -7.09 7.81 14.40
N MET A 156 -7.38 8.96 13.78
CA MET A 156 -8.72 9.54 13.76
C MET A 156 -9.20 9.85 12.35
N ASN A 157 -10.32 9.25 11.95
CA ASN A 157 -10.94 9.56 10.66
C ASN A 157 -11.56 10.98 10.64
N ALA A 158 -12.24 11.39 11.72
CA ALA A 158 -12.77 12.74 11.92
C ALA A 158 -13.56 13.33 10.73
N ASN A 159 -14.52 12.58 10.20
CA ASN A 159 -15.28 12.95 9.00
C ASN A 159 -16.80 13.06 9.26
N PRO A 160 -17.32 14.20 9.76
CA PRO A 160 -16.57 15.34 10.31
C PRO A 160 -16.10 15.08 11.75
N PHE A 161 -15.28 16.01 12.27
CA PHE A 161 -14.95 16.06 13.69
C PHE A 161 -16.21 16.31 14.53
N THR A 162 -16.35 15.63 15.67
CA THR A 162 -17.56 15.67 16.52
C THR A 162 -17.19 15.80 17.99
N GLN A 163 -18.18 16.06 18.85
CA GLN A 163 -17.94 16.10 20.31
C GLN A 163 -17.49 14.75 20.88
N GLY A 164 -17.85 13.64 20.23
CA GLY A 164 -17.32 12.32 20.59
C GLY A 164 -15.81 12.22 20.32
N HIS A 165 -15.35 12.71 19.16
CA HIS A 165 -13.92 12.80 18.85
C HIS A 165 -13.18 13.69 19.85
N ARG A 166 -13.72 14.90 20.14
CA ARG A 166 -13.15 15.81 21.14
C ARG A 166 -13.05 15.16 22.52
N TYR A 167 -14.10 14.45 22.94
CA TYR A 167 -14.08 13.73 24.21
C TYR A 167 -12.95 12.69 24.28
N LEU A 168 -12.72 11.91 23.21
CA LEU A 168 -11.64 10.93 23.16
C LEU A 168 -10.25 11.59 23.21
N VAL A 169 -10.04 12.69 22.48
CA VAL A 169 -8.77 13.44 22.55
C VAL A 169 -8.55 14.00 23.95
N ALA A 170 -9.58 14.62 24.53
CA ALA A 170 -9.50 15.20 25.87
C ALA A 170 -9.25 14.13 26.94
N GLN A 171 -9.81 12.93 26.79
CA GLN A 171 -9.55 11.83 27.72
C GLN A 171 -8.10 11.36 27.62
N ALA A 172 -7.59 11.15 26.40
CA ALA A 172 -6.19 10.78 26.20
C ALA A 172 -5.23 11.87 26.74
N ALA A 173 -5.55 13.15 26.53
CA ALA A 173 -4.73 14.27 26.99
C ALA A 173 -4.75 14.47 28.51
N LYS A 174 -5.77 13.97 29.22
CA LYS A 174 -5.78 13.96 30.69
C LYS A 174 -4.89 12.86 31.27
N GLU A 175 -4.73 11.76 30.54
CA GLU A 175 -4.00 10.57 30.97
C GLU A 175 -2.54 10.58 30.50
N ASN A 176 -2.14 11.51 29.61
CA ASN A 176 -0.83 11.52 28.96
C ASN A 176 -0.29 12.95 28.84
N ASP A 177 1.03 13.10 28.89
CA ASP A 177 1.70 14.40 28.74
C ASP A 177 1.72 14.90 27.28
N LEU A 178 1.61 13.98 26.31
CA LEU A 178 1.58 14.26 24.88
C LEU A 178 0.61 13.31 24.17
N VAL A 179 -0.20 13.84 23.27
CA VAL A 179 -1.09 13.05 22.39
C VAL A 179 -0.83 13.42 20.94
N TYR A 180 -0.38 12.46 20.14
CA TYR A 180 -0.36 12.58 18.68
C TYR A 180 -1.74 12.24 18.12
N VAL A 181 -2.31 13.13 17.31
CA VAL A 181 -3.56 12.86 16.59
C VAL A 181 -3.26 12.73 15.09
N PHE A 182 -3.27 11.50 14.60
CA PHE A 182 -3.07 11.16 13.20
C PHE A 182 -4.41 11.21 12.47
N VAL A 183 -4.64 12.30 11.72
CA VAL A 183 -5.87 12.47 10.93
C VAL A 183 -5.75 11.68 9.62
N VAL A 184 -6.73 10.83 9.33
CA VAL A 184 -6.72 9.99 8.12
C VAL A 184 -6.76 10.85 6.86
N ASN A 185 -5.84 10.56 5.93
CA ASN A 185 -5.77 11.18 4.61
C ASN A 185 -6.47 10.28 3.58
N THR A 186 -7.75 10.54 3.32
CA THR A 186 -8.57 9.84 2.33
C THR A 186 -9.64 10.79 1.79
N ASP A 187 -9.67 11.03 0.49
CA ASP A 187 -10.61 11.99 -0.13
C ASP A 187 -11.93 11.34 -0.61
N ALA A 188 -12.25 10.14 -0.12
CA ALA A 188 -13.51 9.44 -0.42
C ALA A 188 -14.73 9.97 0.37
N SER A 189 -14.71 11.23 0.82
CA SER A 189 -15.68 11.77 1.78
C SER A 189 -16.25 13.14 1.43
N LEU A 190 -17.33 13.50 2.14
CA LEU A 190 -17.98 14.83 2.07
C LEU A 190 -17.04 15.99 2.44
N PHE A 191 -16.02 15.74 3.26
CA PHE A 191 -15.00 16.72 3.64
C PHE A 191 -13.65 16.33 3.04
N THR A 192 -12.94 17.30 2.51
CA THR A 192 -11.55 17.11 2.04
C THR A 192 -10.61 16.83 3.22
N THR A 193 -9.47 16.21 2.94
CA THR A 193 -8.45 15.99 3.97
C THR A 193 -8.02 17.28 4.67
N ALA A 194 -7.87 18.39 3.91
CA ALA A 194 -7.51 19.69 4.47
C ALA A 194 -8.59 20.23 5.42
N GLU A 195 -9.86 20.14 5.05
CA GLU A 195 -10.97 20.56 5.91
C GLU A 195 -11.05 19.70 7.18
N ARG A 196 -10.89 18.38 7.07
CA ARG A 196 -10.88 17.50 8.26
C ARG A 196 -9.75 17.85 9.21
N PHE A 197 -8.55 18.08 8.68
CA PHE A 197 -7.39 18.44 9.48
C PHE A 197 -7.62 19.76 10.23
N GLU A 198 -8.22 20.74 9.56
CA GLU A 198 -8.55 22.03 10.17
C GLU A 198 -9.66 21.91 11.22
N LEU A 199 -10.70 21.11 10.97
CA LEU A 199 -11.75 20.82 11.95
C LEU A 199 -11.20 20.14 13.22
N VAL A 200 -10.27 19.21 13.06
CA VAL A 200 -9.59 18.57 14.20
C VAL A 200 -8.79 19.62 14.97
N LYS A 201 -7.96 20.42 14.30
CA LYS A 201 -7.17 21.48 14.94
C LYS A 201 -8.02 22.46 15.75
N GLN A 202 -9.11 22.95 15.16
CA GLN A 202 -10.04 23.87 15.84
C GLN A 202 -10.74 23.20 17.01
N GLY A 203 -11.12 21.94 16.84
CA GLY A 203 -11.80 21.13 17.85
C GLY A 203 -10.93 20.66 19.02
N THR A 204 -9.60 20.86 18.93
CA THR A 204 -8.61 20.50 19.97
C THR A 204 -7.74 21.70 20.36
N ALA A 205 -8.23 22.92 20.18
CA ALA A 205 -7.48 24.15 20.44
C ALA A 205 -7.54 24.64 21.90
N ASP A 206 -8.43 24.08 22.71
CA ASP A 206 -8.64 24.40 24.13
C ASP A 206 -7.77 23.57 25.09
#